data_AF-A0A5E4IST0-F1
#
_entry.id   AF-A0A5E4IST0-F1
#
_cell.length_a   1.000
_cell.length_b   1.000
_cell.length_c   1.000
_cell.angle_alpha   90.00
_cell.angle_beta   90.00
_cell.angle_gamma   90.00
#
_symmetry.space_group_name_H-M   'P 1'
#
loop_
_entity.id
_entity.type
_entity.pdbx_description
1 polymer ?
#
loop_
_entity_poly.entity_id
_entity_poly.type
_entity_poly.pdbx_seq_one_letter_code
_entity_poly.pdbx_strand_id
1 'polypeptide(L)'
;MAKKFTYRGLEVEELQKMPLDDFIKIVPAKTRRSLKRMGYKMKTFIEKLRAHKKKNKQKPLRTQCREMVVIPEMIGMRVQVHAGNVYTDLNISPEMLGHRLGEYAITCKSVRHSGPGIGATRGSKAVELK
;
A
#
# COMPACT_ATOMS: atom_id res chain seq x y z
N MET A 1 21.88 -5.23 -19.26
CA MET A 1 21.26 -6.38 -18.57
C MET A 1 20.35 -5.85 -17.47
N ALA A 2 19.11 -6.32 -17.38
CA ALA A 2 18.18 -5.88 -16.34
C ALA A 2 18.69 -6.33 -14.96
N LYS A 3 18.76 -5.38 -14.01
CA LYS A 3 19.21 -5.65 -12.65
C LYS A 3 18.17 -6.54 -11.97
N LYS A 4 18.53 -7.76 -11.60
CA LYS A 4 17.62 -8.65 -10.86
C LYS A 4 17.34 -8.03 -9.48
N PHE A 5 16.07 -7.95 -9.10
CA PHE A 5 15.68 -7.45 -7.79
C PHE A 5 15.96 -8.50 -6.73
N THR A 6 16.68 -8.11 -5.67
CA THR A 6 16.94 -8.94 -4.50
C THR A 6 16.45 -8.22 -3.25
N TYR A 7 15.80 -8.96 -2.35
CA TYR A 7 15.37 -8.45 -1.05
C TYR A 7 16.26 -9.05 0.03
N ARG A 8 17.11 -8.22 0.64
CA ARG A 8 18.10 -8.66 1.66
C ARG A 8 18.94 -9.86 1.23
N GLY A 9 19.30 -9.91 -0.06
CA GLY A 9 20.13 -10.97 -0.64
C GLY A 9 19.36 -12.15 -1.25
N LEU A 10 18.03 -12.21 -1.11
CA LEU A 10 17.20 -13.28 -1.66
C LEU A 10 16.52 -12.88 -2.97
N GLU A 11 16.42 -13.81 -3.90
CA GLU A 11 15.70 -13.60 -5.16
C GLU A 11 14.18 -13.73 -4.97
N VAL A 12 13.40 -13.11 -5.85
CA VAL A 12 11.93 -13.10 -5.77
C VAL A 12 11.31 -14.50 -5.74
N GLU A 13 11.89 -15.44 -6.50
CA GLU A 13 11.40 -16.82 -6.55
C GLU A 13 11.62 -17.57 -5.24
N GLU A 14 12.74 -17.33 -4.57
CA GLU A 14 13.05 -17.88 -3.25
C GLU A 14 12.08 -17.31 -2.22
N LEU A 15 11.78 -16.00 -2.31
CA LEU A 15 10.82 -15.34 -1.43
C LEU A 15 9.39 -15.87 -1.59
N GLN A 16 9.01 -16.35 -2.78
CA GLN A 16 7.68 -16.93 -3.00
C GLN A 16 7.55 -18.36 -2.49
N LYS A 17 8.66 -19.10 -2.45
CA LYS A 17 8.70 -20.50 -1.99
C LYS A 17 8.81 -20.60 -0.46
N MET A 18 9.39 -19.60 0.20
CA MET A 18 9.57 -19.63 1.65
C MET A 18 8.24 -19.55 2.42
N PRO A 19 8.16 -20.15 3.62
CA PRO A 19 7.03 -19.96 4.50
C PRO A 19 6.98 -18.53 5.06
N LEU A 20 5.78 -18.09 5.43
CA LEU A 20 5.56 -16.73 5.96
C LEU A 20 6.37 -16.46 7.24
N ASP A 21 6.57 -17.48 8.08
CA ASP A 21 7.27 -17.33 9.36
C ASP A 21 8.75 -16.97 9.20
N ASP A 22 9.39 -17.47 8.13
CA ASP A 22 10.79 -17.13 7.84
C ASP A 22 10.88 -15.74 7.19
N PHE A 23 9.91 -15.38 6.35
CA PHE A 23 9.79 -14.02 5.83
C PHE A 23 9.67 -12.98 6.96
N ILE A 24 8.89 -13.28 8.01
CA ILE A 24 8.70 -12.40 9.17
C ILE A 24 10.03 -12.08 9.89
N LYS A 25 11.00 -13.00 9.91
CA LYS A 25 12.31 -12.78 10.55
C LYS A 25 13.17 -11.81 9.75
N ILE A 26 13.03 -11.82 8.43
CA ILE A 26 13.83 -11.04 7.48
C ILE A 26 13.33 -9.60 7.41
N VAL A 27 12.09 -9.30 7.74
CA VAL A 27 11.47 -7.98 7.52
C VAL A 27 11.76 -6.98 8.68
N PRO A 28 11.71 -5.64 8.45
CA PRO A 28 11.90 -4.63 9.51
C PRO A 28 10.99 -4.78 10.73
N ALA A 29 11.44 -4.28 11.89
CA ALA A 29 10.82 -4.51 13.20
C ALA A 29 9.32 -4.15 13.29
N LYS A 30 8.92 -3.00 12.72
CA LYS A 30 7.50 -2.54 12.71
C LYS A 30 6.60 -3.52 11.96
N THR A 31 7.06 -3.93 10.79
CA THR A 31 6.33 -4.83 9.89
C THR A 31 6.30 -6.25 10.46
N ARG A 32 7.42 -6.73 11.03
CA ARG A 32 7.51 -7.98 11.80
C ARG A 32 6.52 -8.04 12.95
N ARG A 33 6.42 -6.97 13.76
CA ARG A 33 5.44 -6.86 14.86
C ARG A 33 4.00 -6.94 14.33
N SER A 34 3.72 -6.27 13.20
CA SER A 34 2.40 -6.24 12.58
C SER A 34 1.96 -7.62 12.09
N LEU A 35 2.86 -8.35 11.41
CA LEU A 35 2.60 -9.69 10.92
C LEU A 35 2.48 -10.71 12.06
N LYS A 36 3.26 -10.58 13.13
CA LYS A 36 3.18 -11.48 14.30
C LYS A 36 1.87 -11.31 15.09
N ARG A 37 1.36 -10.09 15.22
CA ARG A 37 0.11 -9.78 15.94
C ARG A 37 -1.16 -9.90 15.10
N MET A 38 -1.02 -10.20 13.81
CA MET A 38 -2.03 -10.15 12.75
C MET A 38 -3.50 -10.09 13.22
N GLY A 39 -4.16 -8.96 12.96
CA GLY A 39 -5.57 -8.77 13.30
C GLY A 39 -6.54 -9.54 12.37
N TYR A 40 -7.80 -9.64 12.77
CA TYR A 40 -8.85 -10.36 12.03
C TYR A 40 -8.96 -9.91 10.56
N LYS A 41 -9.00 -8.59 10.33
CA LYS A 41 -9.10 -8.01 8.98
C LYS A 41 -7.97 -8.44 8.05
N MET A 42 -6.74 -8.58 8.57
CA MET A 42 -5.59 -9.04 7.81
C MET A 42 -5.72 -10.53 7.45
N LYS A 43 -6.17 -11.37 8.40
CA LYS A 43 -6.40 -12.81 8.16
C LYS A 43 -7.44 -13.03 7.08
N THR A 44 -8.60 -12.38 7.18
CA THR A 44 -9.66 -12.46 6.17
C THR A 44 -9.20 -11.98 4.79
N PHE A 45 -8.31 -10.97 4.74
CA PHE A 45 -7.74 -10.53 3.47
C PHE A 45 -6.80 -11.57 2.85
N ILE A 46 -5.95 -12.23 3.64
CA ILE A 46 -5.08 -13.31 3.18
C ILE A 46 -5.90 -14.48 2.65
N GLU A 47 -6.97 -14.87 3.35
CA GLU A 47 -7.88 -15.93 2.89
C GLU A 47 -8.52 -15.58 1.54
N LYS A 48 -9.02 -14.34 1.40
CA LYS A 48 -9.55 -13.83 0.13
C LYS A 48 -8.49 -13.84 -0.96
N LEU A 49 -7.26 -13.46 -0.65
CA LEU A 49 -6.14 -13.43 -1.58
C LEU A 49 -5.80 -14.82 -2.10
N ARG A 50 -5.70 -15.81 -1.20
CA ARG A 50 -5.45 -17.22 -1.55
C ARG A 50 -6.59 -17.81 -2.38
N ALA A 51 -7.84 -17.51 -2.02
CA ALA A 51 -9.00 -17.92 -2.82
C ALA A 51 -9.01 -17.28 -4.21
N HIS A 52 -8.57 -16.03 -4.33
CA HIS A 52 -8.48 -15.31 -5.60
C HIS A 52 -7.38 -15.87 -6.50
N LYS A 53 -6.21 -16.16 -5.93
CA LYS A 53 -5.09 -16.81 -6.61
C LYS A 53 -5.48 -18.19 -7.15
N LYS A 54 -6.17 -19.01 -6.35
CA LYS A 54 -6.70 -20.32 -6.79
C LYS A 54 -7.69 -20.22 -7.96
N LYS A 55 -8.51 -19.17 -7.99
CA LYS A 55 -9.53 -18.96 -9.04
C LYS A 55 -8.95 -18.34 -10.33
N ASN A 56 -7.65 -18.00 -10.38
CA ASN A 56 -6.99 -17.35 -11.52
C ASN A 56 -7.79 -16.18 -12.12
N LYS A 57 -8.48 -15.41 -11.27
CA LYS A 57 -9.28 -14.28 -11.73
C LYS A 57 -8.36 -13.10 -12.01
N GLN A 58 -8.34 -12.64 -13.26
CA GLN A 58 -7.65 -11.39 -13.64
C GLN A 58 -8.30 -10.12 -13.04
N LYS A 59 -9.46 -10.25 -12.39
CA LYS A 59 -10.17 -9.14 -11.74
C LYS A 59 -9.34 -8.58 -10.57
N PRO A 60 -9.29 -7.26 -10.35
CA PRO A 60 -8.58 -6.67 -9.21
C PRO A 60 -9.27 -7.03 -7.89
N LEU A 61 -8.47 -7.31 -6.85
CA LEU A 61 -8.98 -7.61 -5.52
C LEU A 61 -9.22 -6.32 -4.73
N ARG A 62 -10.48 -6.00 -4.40
CA ARG A 62 -10.83 -4.83 -3.59
C ARG A 62 -10.54 -5.05 -2.10
N THR A 63 -9.94 -4.07 -1.44
CA THR A 63 -9.64 -4.10 -0.01
C THR A 63 -9.74 -2.73 0.65
N GLN A 64 -10.25 -2.74 1.89
CA GLN A 64 -10.22 -1.61 2.80
C GLN A 64 -9.08 -1.73 3.83
N CYS A 65 -8.35 -2.86 3.83
CA CYS A 65 -7.29 -3.15 4.80
C CYS A 65 -5.98 -2.46 4.39
N ARG A 66 -5.82 -1.19 4.76
CA ARG A 66 -4.63 -0.38 4.42
C ARG A 66 -3.39 -0.69 5.25
N GLU A 67 -3.58 -1.32 6.41
CA GLU A 67 -2.49 -1.72 7.30
C GLU A 67 -1.78 -3.00 6.84
N MET A 68 -2.35 -3.71 5.88
CA MET A 68 -1.80 -4.95 5.35
C MET A 68 -0.42 -4.70 4.74
N VAL A 69 0.52 -5.57 5.09
CA VAL A 69 1.88 -5.57 4.56
C VAL A 69 1.89 -6.34 3.24
N VAL A 70 2.67 -5.88 2.26
CA VAL A 70 2.90 -6.65 1.03
C VAL A 70 3.73 -7.89 1.35
N ILE A 71 3.12 -9.06 1.15
CA ILE A 71 3.71 -10.39 1.34
C ILE A 71 4.19 -10.92 -0.03
N PRO A 72 5.22 -11.78 -0.11
CA PRO A 72 5.69 -12.36 -1.37
C PRO A 72 4.60 -13.04 -2.21
N GLU A 73 3.59 -13.65 -1.58
CA GLU A 73 2.44 -14.26 -2.27
C GLU A 73 1.66 -13.28 -3.17
N MET A 74 1.75 -11.97 -2.89
CA MET A 74 0.99 -10.90 -3.54
C MET A 74 1.66 -10.31 -4.78
N ILE A 75 2.92 -10.67 -5.06
CA ILE A 75 3.68 -10.13 -6.18
C ILE A 75 2.99 -10.48 -7.50
N GLY A 76 2.81 -9.50 -8.39
CA GLY A 76 2.12 -9.67 -9.66
C GLY A 76 0.59 -9.65 -9.56
N MET A 77 0.01 -9.47 -8.37
CA MET A 77 -1.44 -9.31 -8.22
C MET A 77 -1.86 -7.85 -8.39
N ARG A 78 -3.09 -7.66 -8.89
CA ARG A 78 -3.77 -6.36 -8.98
C ARG A 78 -4.68 -6.18 -7.77
N VAL A 79 -4.44 -5.16 -6.96
CA VAL A 79 -5.20 -4.87 -5.73
C VAL A 79 -5.77 -3.46 -5.80
N GLN A 80 -7.06 -3.33 -5.45
CA GLN A 80 -7.75 -2.06 -5.33
C GLN A 80 -7.81 -1.65 -3.86
N VAL A 81 -7.09 -0.59 -3.48
CA VAL A 81 -7.03 -0.13 -2.08
C VAL A 81 -7.93 1.09 -1.89
N HIS A 82 -8.76 1.07 -0.87
CA HIS A 82 -9.66 2.19 -0.56
C HIS A 82 -8.89 3.41 -0.04
N ALA A 83 -8.95 4.53 -0.77
CA ALA A 83 -8.32 5.80 -0.40
C ALA A 83 -9.22 6.72 0.44
N GLY A 84 -10.49 6.34 0.67
CA GLY A 84 -11.46 7.10 1.46
C GLY A 84 -12.75 7.41 0.69
N ASN A 85 -12.61 7.72 -0.59
CA ASN A 85 -13.72 7.94 -1.52
C ASN A 85 -13.63 6.98 -2.72
N VAL A 86 -12.44 6.85 -3.31
CA VAL A 86 -12.17 6.01 -4.46
C VAL A 86 -11.29 4.81 -4.10
N TYR A 87 -11.36 3.77 -4.92
CA TYR A 87 -10.42 2.65 -4.88
C TYR A 87 -9.27 2.93 -5.86
N THR A 88 -8.05 3.00 -5.34
CA THR A 88 -6.84 3.16 -6.14
C THR A 88 -6.38 1.79 -6.63
N ASP A 89 -6.21 1.65 -7.94
CA ASP A 89 -5.63 0.47 -8.57
C ASP A 89 -4.13 0.40 -8.33
N LEU A 90 -3.66 -0.72 -7.78
CA LEU A 90 -2.25 -0.98 -7.52
C LEU A 90 -1.85 -2.32 -8.14
N ASN A 91 -0.82 -2.28 -8.98
CA ASN A 91 -0.13 -3.48 -9.46
C ASN A 91 1.10 -3.71 -8.58
N ILE A 92 1.18 -4.85 -7.91
CA ILE A 92 2.20 -5.11 -6.89
C ILE A 92 3.51 -5.53 -7.56
N SER A 93 4.51 -4.64 -7.47
CA SER A 93 5.88 -4.89 -7.88
C SER A 93 6.71 -5.50 -6.74
N PRO A 94 7.78 -6.27 -7.03
CA PRO A 94 8.67 -6.83 -6.01
C PRO A 94 9.30 -5.80 -5.06
N GLU A 95 9.53 -4.58 -5.56
CA GLU A 95 10.11 -3.46 -4.80
C GLU A 95 9.21 -3.01 -3.63
N MET A 96 7.92 -3.35 -3.66
CA MET A 96 6.94 -2.97 -2.65
C MET A 96 6.96 -3.91 -1.43
N LEU A 97 7.83 -4.92 -1.39
CA LEU A 97 7.89 -5.89 -0.30
C LEU A 97 8.21 -5.25 1.05
N GLY A 98 7.44 -5.61 2.08
CA GLY A 98 7.61 -5.10 3.44
C GLY A 98 7.00 -3.72 3.71
N HIS A 99 6.53 -3.02 2.67
CA HIS A 99 5.71 -1.81 2.78
C HIS A 99 4.24 -2.13 3.05
N ARG A 100 3.47 -1.14 3.52
CA ARG A 100 2.03 -1.28 3.72
C ARG A 100 1.26 -0.84 2.48
N LEU A 101 0.15 -1.51 2.18
CA LEU A 101 -0.74 -1.16 1.07
C LEU A 101 -1.23 0.30 1.15
N GLY A 102 -1.43 0.82 2.37
CA GLY A 102 -1.87 2.18 2.59
C GLY A 102 -0.87 3.26 2.16
N GLU A 103 0.43 2.95 2.04
CA GLU A 103 1.47 3.89 1.61
C GLU A 103 1.29 4.27 0.13
N TYR A 104 0.74 3.36 -0.67
CA TYR A 104 0.50 3.57 -2.10
C TYR A 104 -0.89 4.15 -2.41
N ALA A 105 -1.75 4.28 -1.40
CA ALA A 105 -3.08 4.86 -1.52
C ALA A 105 -3.13 6.23 -0.82
N ILE A 106 -2.85 7.29 -1.57
CA ILE A 106 -2.86 8.67 -1.07
C ILE A 106 -4.30 9.08 -0.73
N THR A 107 -4.52 9.58 0.49
CA THR A 107 -5.84 10.03 0.98
C THR A 107 -6.18 11.45 0.64
N CYS A 108 -5.17 12.31 0.62
CA CYS A 108 -5.33 13.75 0.52
C CYS A 108 -4.74 14.23 -0.80
N LYS A 109 -5.44 15.12 -1.49
CA LYS A 109 -4.87 15.79 -2.66
C LYS A 109 -3.76 16.73 -2.19
N SER A 110 -2.69 16.84 -2.99
CA SER A 110 -1.66 17.84 -2.76
C SER A 110 -2.28 19.23 -2.83
N VAL A 111 -2.01 20.07 -1.83
CA VAL A 111 -2.49 21.45 -1.78
C VAL A 111 -1.42 22.32 -2.43
N ARG A 112 -1.83 23.08 -3.44
CA ARG A 112 -1.02 24.16 -4.01
C ARG A 112 -1.67 25.48 -3.61
N HIS A 113 -1.00 26.22 -2.73
CA HIS A 113 -1.49 27.54 -2.33
C HIS A 113 -1.40 28.49 -3.53
N SER A 114 -2.49 29.20 -3.81
CA SER A 114 -2.50 30.38 -4.66
C SER A 114 -2.04 31.61 -3.87
N GLY A 115 -1.98 32.77 -4.52
CA GLY A 115 -1.77 34.04 -3.83
C GLY A 115 -2.83 34.29 -2.75
N PRO A 116 -2.51 35.10 -1.73
CA PRO A 116 -3.45 35.45 -0.67
C PRO A 116 -4.66 36.19 -1.25
N GLY A 117 -5.86 35.80 -0.83
CA GLY A 117 -7.08 36.52 -1.19
C GLY A 117 -7.18 37.89 -0.52
N ILE A 118 -8.02 38.78 -1.06
CA ILE A 118 -8.36 40.06 -0.42
C ILE A 118 -9.02 39.75 0.94
N GLY A 119 -8.50 40.34 2.01
CA GLY A 119 -8.92 40.07 3.40
C GLY A 119 -8.03 39.08 4.17
N ALA A 120 -7.07 38.41 3.50
CA ALA A 120 -6.12 37.51 4.15
C ALA A 120 -5.06 38.26 4.98
N THR A 121 -4.70 39.49 4.60
CA THR A 121 -3.79 40.36 5.36
C THR A 121 -4.56 41.50 6.02
N ARG A 122 -4.08 42.00 7.18
CA ARG A 122 -4.70 43.13 7.90
C ARG A 122 -4.89 44.37 7.02
N GLY A 123 -3.93 44.67 6.13
CA GLY A 123 -4.04 45.80 5.20
C GLY A 123 -5.09 45.60 4.12
N SER A 124 -5.28 44.36 3.65
CA SER A 124 -6.30 44.03 2.64
C SER A 124 -7.72 43.87 3.19
N LYS A 125 -7.91 43.85 4.53
CA LYS A 125 -9.23 43.68 5.16
C LYS A 125 -10.14 44.90 5.02
N ALA A 126 -9.56 46.09 4.92
CA ALA A 126 -10.30 47.35 4.83
C ALA A 126 -10.59 47.77 3.37
N VAL A 127 -10.14 46.98 2.39
CA VAL A 127 -10.38 47.25 0.98
C VAL A 127 -11.76 46.73 0.61
N GLU A 128 -12.68 47.66 0.30
CA GLU A 128 -14.02 47.32 -0.17
C GLU A 128 -13.94 46.64 -1.54
N LEU A 129 -14.64 45.50 -1.69
CA LEU A 129 -14.84 44.88 -2.98
C LEU A 129 -15.86 45.73 -3.75
N LYS A 130 -15.42 46.33 -4.85
CA LYS A 130 -16.28 47.11 -5.76
C LYS A 130 -17.24 46.19 -6.51
#